data_AF-A0AAE0BSX8-F1
#
_entry.id   AF-A0AAE0BSX8-F1
#
_cell.length_a   1.000
_cell.length_b   1.000
_cell.length_c   1.000
_cell.angle_alpha   90.00
_cell.angle_beta   90.00
_cell.angle_gamma   90.00
#
_symmetry.space_group_name_H-M   'P 1'
#
loop_
_entity.id
_entity.type
_entity.pdbx_description
1 polymer ?
#
loop_
_entity_poly.entity_id
_entity_poly.type
_entity_poly.pdbx_seq_one_letter_code
_entity_poly.pdbx_strand_id
1 'polypeptide(L)'
;MSAAAALRIPSRAPYYSSAFLDKQSKSTWFGALLFLCAAGFAAGVYLLVSASAVGKSRDENLVNYIEDVEHWTDDVRPSFLGVDIYAEAFGQNVTLAAIESGATSYEDLHKWEEGHSDLPKYEPLFYEGSVGATTVTVADLYTEMEQDVAHDFKMSQVRFSIVSNGANSNFTASFPLWKVEKYPGVQECRLRSSTVHSFGKCKVLQRARTVCITVQSNDEGSWEVDRRANGSCWQGSHSHTPGLVDYEDYRLGHRVAEEEVSSTLKLLIRSSNDPYVQAANLTNGTMYFGTTSEERSVEGLVLVIVSCALTLPALCFFWDTYYGEDSDIDWMVGSEARKYKKFREEEKEPESVMKEIVRDFEMHSL
;
A
#
# COMPACT_ATOMS: atom_id res chain seq x y z
N MET A 1 -39.30 71.97 15.75
CA MET A 1 -38.65 71.78 17.07
C MET A 1 -39.00 70.35 17.49
N SER A 2 -38.11 69.39 17.73
CA SER A 2 -36.78 69.48 18.31
C SER A 2 -35.98 68.18 18.06
N ALA A 3 -34.66 68.36 17.93
CA ALA A 3 -33.53 67.45 18.14
C ALA A 3 -33.56 65.99 17.63
N ALA A 4 -32.91 65.77 16.49
CA ALA A 4 -32.27 64.50 16.15
C ALA A 4 -30.92 64.39 16.90
N ALA A 5 -30.79 63.39 17.77
CA ALA A 5 -29.56 63.07 18.48
C ALA A 5 -28.78 61.99 17.73
N ALA A 6 -27.77 62.40 16.97
CA ALA A 6 -26.82 61.51 16.31
C ALA A 6 -25.72 61.07 17.29
N LEU A 7 -25.88 59.88 17.88
CA LEU A 7 -24.83 59.19 18.64
C LEU A 7 -23.79 58.59 17.67
N ARG A 8 -22.69 59.33 17.42
CA ARG A 8 -21.47 58.77 16.82
C ARG A 8 -20.72 57.95 17.87
N ILE A 9 -20.89 56.63 17.84
CA ILE A 9 -20.03 55.70 18.55
C ILE A 9 -18.71 55.61 17.77
N PRO A 10 -17.54 55.96 18.35
CA PRO A 10 -16.27 55.78 17.67
C PRO A 10 -15.95 54.28 17.60
N SER A 11 -16.14 53.66 16.43
CA SER A 11 -15.69 52.29 16.15
C SER A 11 -14.16 52.29 15.96
N ARG A 12 -13.41 52.47 17.05
CA ARG A 12 -11.99 52.10 17.08
C ARG A 12 -11.92 50.58 17.24
N ALA A 13 -12.00 49.86 16.11
CA ALA A 13 -11.61 48.46 16.09
C ALA A 13 -10.12 48.39 16.50
N PRO A 14 -9.75 47.55 17.49
CA PRO A 14 -8.37 47.44 17.93
C PRO A 14 -7.54 46.81 16.80
N TYR A 15 -6.63 47.59 16.21
CA TYR A 15 -5.65 47.17 15.20
C TYR A 15 -4.61 46.15 15.72
N TYR A 16 -4.77 45.65 16.94
CA TYR A 16 -3.83 44.73 17.59
C TYR A 16 -4.13 43.23 17.36
N SER A 17 -5.20 42.90 16.63
CA SER A 17 -5.64 41.49 16.52
C SER A 17 -4.91 40.66 15.44
N SER A 18 -4.38 41.25 14.38
CA SER A 18 -3.83 40.46 13.25
C SER A 18 -2.39 39.98 13.49
N ALA A 19 -1.55 40.80 14.14
CA ALA A 19 -0.16 40.44 14.42
C ALA A 19 -0.04 39.32 15.48
N PHE A 20 -0.94 39.29 16.47
CA PHE A 20 -0.95 38.26 17.50
C PHE A 20 -1.38 36.88 16.96
N LEU A 21 -2.38 36.85 16.07
CA LEU A 21 -2.85 35.62 15.42
C LEU A 21 -1.79 35.04 14.47
N ASP A 22 -1.02 35.88 13.79
CA ASP A 22 0.07 35.44 12.91
C ASP A 22 1.23 34.81 13.71
N LYS A 23 1.58 35.37 14.88
CA LYS A 23 2.62 34.82 15.77
C LYS A 23 2.22 33.47 16.34
N GLN A 24 0.95 33.33 16.77
CA GLN A 24 0.44 32.06 17.30
C GLN A 24 0.38 30.98 16.21
N SER A 25 -0.05 31.34 14.99
CA SER A 25 -0.07 30.42 13.85
C SER A 25 1.34 29.93 13.50
N LYS A 26 2.31 30.83 13.36
CA LYS A 26 3.71 30.46 13.06
C LYS A 26 4.27 29.50 14.10
N SER A 27 4.15 29.82 15.39
CA SER A 27 4.64 28.95 16.46
C SER A 27 4.03 27.53 16.41
N THR A 28 2.74 27.41 16.08
CA THR A 28 2.11 26.09 15.95
C THR A 28 2.63 25.28 14.77
N TRP A 29 2.89 25.93 13.63
CA TRP A 29 3.47 25.25 12.46
C TRP A 29 4.90 24.76 12.70
N PHE A 30 5.73 25.54 13.40
CA PHE A 30 7.08 25.09 13.76
C PHE A 30 7.09 23.95 14.76
N GLY A 31 6.23 24.00 15.78
CA GLY A 31 6.05 22.90 16.71
C GLY A 31 5.64 21.60 16.00
N ALA A 32 4.71 21.69 15.05
CA ALA A 32 4.30 20.56 14.24
C ALA A 32 5.45 20.04 13.36
N LEU A 33 6.24 20.92 12.74
CA LEU A 33 7.38 20.52 11.91
C LEU A 33 8.48 19.82 12.73
N LEU A 34 8.83 20.36 13.90
CA LEU A 34 9.82 19.73 14.79
C LEU A 34 9.33 18.38 15.30
N PHE A 35 8.04 18.26 15.62
CA PHE A 35 7.43 16.98 16.00
C PHE A 35 7.53 15.95 14.86
N LEU A 36 7.21 16.34 13.63
CA LEU A 36 7.34 15.47 12.46
C LEU A 36 8.80 15.06 12.20
N CYS A 37 9.76 15.97 12.38
CA CYS A 37 11.18 15.66 12.25
C CYS A 37 11.64 14.69 13.34
N ALA A 38 11.25 14.89 14.60
CA ALA A 38 11.57 13.99 15.70
C ALA A 38 10.94 12.61 15.51
N ALA A 39 9.68 12.55 15.06
CA ALA A 39 9.01 11.29 14.74
C ALA A 39 9.68 10.56 13.57
N GLY A 40 10.05 11.27 12.49
CA GLY A 40 10.79 10.71 11.37
C GLY A 40 12.17 10.18 11.76
N PHE A 41 12.89 10.92 12.62
CA PHE A 41 14.18 10.47 13.16
C PHE A 41 14.02 9.20 14.01
N ALA A 42 13.05 9.19 14.93
CA ALA A 42 12.77 8.02 15.76
C ALA A 42 12.37 6.80 14.91
N ALA A 43 11.57 6.99 13.87
CA ALA A 43 11.22 5.96 12.91
C ALA A 43 12.45 5.44 12.15
N GLY A 44 13.32 6.34 11.68
CA GLY A 44 14.57 5.97 11.01
C GLY A 44 15.51 5.15 11.92
N VAL A 45 15.68 5.57 13.18
CA VAL A 45 16.44 4.79 14.18
C VAL A 45 15.80 3.44 14.45
N TYR A 46 14.47 3.37 14.56
CA TYR A 46 13.75 2.11 14.71
C TYR A 46 13.98 1.16 13.53
N LEU A 47 13.95 1.66 12.29
CA LEU A 47 14.26 0.85 11.10
C LEU A 47 15.71 0.34 11.11
N LEU A 48 16.68 1.19 11.48
CA LEU A 48 18.09 0.80 11.59
C LEU A 48 18.30 -0.31 12.66
N VAL A 49 17.66 -0.19 13.82
CA VAL A 49 17.77 -1.21 14.89
C VAL A 49 17.05 -2.49 14.48
N SER A 50 15.87 -2.38 13.88
CA SER A 50 15.06 -3.54 13.47
C SER A 50 15.55 -4.24 12.20
N ALA A 51 16.41 -3.62 11.39
CA ALA A 51 17.00 -4.22 10.19
C ALA A 51 17.65 -5.58 10.50
N SER A 52 18.34 -5.69 11.65
CA SER A 52 18.96 -6.94 12.11
C SER A 52 17.95 -8.05 12.48
N ALA A 53 16.76 -7.67 12.96
CA ALA A 53 15.72 -8.62 13.34
C ALA A 53 14.92 -9.11 12.14
N VAL A 54 14.65 -8.23 11.17
CA VAL A 54 13.88 -8.59 9.98
C VAL A 54 14.71 -9.37 8.96
N GLY A 55 16.02 -9.13 8.89
CA GLY A 55 16.92 -9.96 8.09
C GLY A 55 16.71 -11.44 8.37
N LYS A 56 16.58 -11.84 9.63
CA LYS A 56 16.40 -13.26 10.02
C LYS A 56 15.17 -13.92 9.40
N SER A 57 14.02 -13.24 9.38
CA SER A 57 12.79 -13.83 8.84
C SER A 57 12.87 -13.98 7.32
N ARG A 58 13.47 -13.00 6.64
CA ARG A 58 13.70 -13.08 5.20
C ARG A 58 14.71 -14.17 4.88
N ASP A 59 15.82 -14.20 5.59
CA ASP A 59 16.92 -15.15 5.35
C ASP A 59 16.44 -16.59 5.59
N GLU A 60 15.61 -16.83 6.63
CA GLU A 60 14.99 -18.13 6.87
C GLU A 60 14.06 -18.55 5.72
N ASN A 61 13.17 -17.66 5.28
CA ASN A 61 12.30 -17.95 4.13
C ASN A 61 13.09 -18.14 2.83
N LEU A 62 14.18 -17.40 2.65
CA LEU A 62 15.05 -17.50 1.49
C LEU A 62 15.81 -18.84 1.47
N VAL A 63 16.35 -19.27 2.62
CA VAL A 63 16.99 -20.59 2.74
C VAL A 63 16.01 -21.70 2.39
N ASN A 64 14.78 -21.66 2.95
CA ASN A 64 13.75 -22.65 2.62
C ASN A 64 13.41 -22.63 1.12
N TYR A 65 13.27 -21.44 0.51
CA TYR A 65 13.00 -21.32 -0.92
C TYR A 65 14.16 -21.85 -1.79
N ILE A 66 15.41 -21.63 -1.38
CA ILE A 66 16.58 -22.18 -2.08
C ILE A 66 16.55 -23.71 -2.01
N GLU A 67 16.30 -24.29 -0.83
CA GLU A 67 16.15 -25.74 -0.66
C GLU A 67 15.00 -26.29 -1.52
N ASP A 68 13.87 -25.59 -1.60
CA ASP A 68 12.74 -25.96 -2.45
C ASP A 68 13.09 -25.91 -3.93
N VAL A 69 13.87 -24.92 -4.39
CA VAL A 69 14.34 -24.82 -5.77
C VAL A 69 15.32 -25.94 -6.12
N GLU A 70 16.24 -26.29 -5.21
CA GLU A 70 17.16 -27.41 -5.38
C GLU A 70 16.39 -28.74 -5.47
N HIS A 71 15.51 -29.01 -4.49
CA HIS A 71 14.67 -30.22 -4.49
C HIS A 71 13.75 -30.32 -5.72
N TRP A 72 13.18 -29.19 -6.14
CA TRP A 72 12.40 -29.11 -7.38
C TRP A 72 13.24 -29.51 -8.59
N THR A 73 14.43 -28.93 -8.72
CA THR A 73 15.29 -29.12 -9.89
C THR A 73 15.81 -30.55 -9.99
N ASP A 74 16.23 -31.13 -8.86
CA ASP A 74 16.92 -32.41 -8.83
C ASP A 74 15.95 -33.60 -8.78
N ASP A 75 14.83 -33.49 -8.05
CA ASP A 75 13.97 -34.64 -7.74
C ASP A 75 12.56 -34.53 -8.36
N VAL A 76 11.87 -33.41 -8.11
CA VAL A 76 10.43 -33.31 -8.38
C VAL A 76 10.16 -33.02 -9.86
N ARG A 77 10.85 -32.05 -10.45
CA ARG A 77 10.60 -31.63 -11.84
C ARG A 77 10.82 -32.77 -12.84
N PRO A 78 11.91 -33.57 -12.77
CA PRO A 78 12.12 -34.67 -13.70
C PRO A 78 11.02 -35.75 -13.60
N SER A 79 10.54 -36.05 -12.38
CA SER A 79 9.46 -37.02 -12.18
C SER A 79 8.10 -36.48 -12.62
N PHE A 80 7.86 -35.17 -12.48
CA PHE A 80 6.63 -34.53 -12.91
C PHE A 80 6.57 -34.35 -14.44
N LEU A 81 7.69 -34.16 -15.12
CA LEU A 81 7.76 -33.98 -16.58
C LEU A 81 7.28 -35.21 -17.36
N GLY A 82 7.46 -36.41 -16.81
CA GLY A 82 7.07 -37.67 -17.44
C GLY A 82 5.60 -38.04 -17.32
N VAL A 83 4.75 -37.12 -16.86
CA VAL A 83 3.35 -37.39 -16.51
C VAL A 83 2.42 -37.04 -17.65
N ASP A 84 1.46 -37.92 -17.95
CA ASP A 84 0.35 -37.64 -18.85
C ASP A 84 -0.89 -37.23 -18.04
N ILE A 85 -1.46 -36.08 -18.37
CA ILE A 85 -2.61 -35.52 -17.65
C ILE A 85 -3.80 -35.35 -18.59
N TYR A 86 -4.93 -35.93 -18.17
CA TYR A 86 -6.22 -35.84 -18.85
C TYR A 86 -7.24 -35.19 -17.92
N ALA A 87 -8.14 -34.39 -18.50
CA ALA A 87 -9.31 -33.89 -17.79
C ALA A 87 -10.59 -34.12 -18.59
N GLU A 88 -11.67 -34.42 -17.88
CA GLU A 88 -13.03 -34.54 -18.38
C GLU A 88 -13.89 -33.47 -17.71
N ALA A 89 -14.45 -32.56 -18.51
CA ALA A 89 -15.33 -31.49 -18.05
C ALA A 89 -16.40 -31.23 -19.11
N PHE A 90 -17.65 -31.04 -18.69
CA PHE A 90 -18.76 -30.73 -19.61
C PHE A 90 -18.93 -31.74 -20.77
N GLY A 91 -18.58 -33.01 -20.52
CA GLY A 91 -18.59 -34.06 -21.55
C GLY A 91 -17.47 -33.95 -22.59
N GLN A 92 -16.50 -33.06 -22.38
CA GLN A 92 -15.31 -32.90 -23.20
C GLN A 92 -14.10 -33.52 -22.50
N ASN A 93 -13.33 -34.30 -23.25
CA ASN A 93 -12.03 -34.81 -22.80
C ASN A 93 -10.93 -33.91 -23.38
N VAL A 94 -10.04 -33.44 -22.52
CA VAL A 94 -8.87 -32.63 -22.89
C VAL A 94 -7.61 -33.27 -22.33
N THR A 95 -6.57 -33.36 -23.17
CA THR A 95 -5.21 -33.66 -22.71
C THR A 95 -4.54 -32.34 -22.37
N LEU A 96 -4.00 -32.24 -21.15
CA LEU A 96 -3.30 -31.04 -20.73
C LEU A 96 -1.85 -31.11 -21.25
N ALA A 97 -1.39 -30.03 -21.86
CA ALA A 97 -0.05 -29.92 -22.40
C ALA A 97 0.92 -29.47 -21.30
N ALA A 98 2.09 -30.10 -21.24
CA ALA A 98 3.20 -29.61 -20.41
C ALA A 98 3.70 -28.27 -20.95
N ILE A 99 3.84 -27.30 -20.06
CA ILE A 99 4.39 -25.98 -20.36
C ILE A 99 5.72 -25.85 -19.61
N GLU A 100 6.82 -25.96 -20.36
CA GLU A 100 8.19 -26.01 -19.84
C GLU A 100 8.92 -24.64 -19.87
N SER A 101 8.34 -23.60 -20.49
CA SER A 101 9.02 -22.31 -20.63
C SER A 101 8.13 -21.05 -20.65
N GLY A 102 8.46 -20.10 -19.77
CA GLY A 102 8.63 -18.64 -19.97
C GLY A 102 7.63 -17.74 -20.70
N ALA A 103 6.61 -18.21 -21.41
CA ALA A 103 5.70 -17.32 -22.14
C ALA A 103 4.30 -17.95 -22.15
N THR A 104 3.36 -17.46 -21.37
CA THR A 104 2.39 -16.50 -21.93
C THR A 104 1.59 -15.74 -20.85
N SER A 105 1.92 -15.93 -19.57
CA SER A 105 1.36 -15.17 -18.44
C SER A 105 2.42 -15.02 -17.34
N TYR A 106 3.68 -14.83 -17.76
CA TYR A 106 4.89 -14.84 -16.91
C TYR A 106 5.38 -13.41 -16.56
N GLU A 107 4.69 -12.38 -17.06
CA GLU A 107 5.05 -10.97 -16.76
C GLU A 107 4.95 -10.63 -15.26
N ASP A 108 4.15 -11.37 -14.48
CA ASP A 108 4.04 -11.14 -13.04
C ASP A 108 5.14 -11.85 -12.23
N LEU A 109 5.71 -12.94 -12.75
CA LEU A 109 6.86 -13.61 -12.13
C LEU A 109 8.15 -12.81 -12.35
N HIS A 110 8.34 -12.22 -13.55
CA HIS A 110 9.52 -11.38 -13.81
C HIS A 110 9.48 -10.03 -13.09
N LYS A 111 8.32 -9.39 -12.88
CA LYS A 111 8.23 -8.17 -12.06
C LYS A 111 8.72 -8.39 -10.63
N TRP A 112 8.56 -9.60 -10.12
CA TRP A 112 9.07 -9.99 -8.82
C TRP A 112 10.59 -10.21 -8.82
N GLU A 113 11.13 -10.81 -9.89
CA GLU A 113 12.58 -11.01 -10.06
C GLU A 113 13.36 -9.70 -10.27
N GLU A 114 12.73 -8.66 -10.84
CA GLU A 114 13.38 -7.38 -11.16
C GLU A 114 13.93 -6.64 -9.91
N GLY A 115 13.50 -6.99 -8.70
CA GLY A 115 13.99 -6.43 -7.44
C GLY A 115 14.93 -7.33 -6.62
N HIS A 116 15.03 -8.62 -6.94
CA HIS A 116 15.67 -9.60 -6.06
C HIS A 116 16.63 -10.52 -6.83
N SER A 117 17.81 -9.98 -7.18
CA SER A 117 18.86 -10.72 -7.90
C SER A 117 19.45 -11.91 -7.15
N ASP A 118 19.13 -12.06 -5.87
CA ASP A 118 19.64 -13.09 -4.98
C ASP A 118 18.76 -14.35 -4.93
N LEU A 119 17.60 -14.33 -5.56
CA LEU A 119 16.72 -15.49 -5.64
C LEU A 119 17.20 -16.45 -6.74
N PRO A 120 17.32 -17.75 -6.45
CA PRO A 120 17.66 -18.72 -7.48
C PRO A 120 16.55 -18.80 -8.53
N LYS A 121 16.96 -18.78 -9.79
CA LYS A 121 16.07 -19.03 -10.92
C LYS A 121 15.79 -20.53 -11.01
N TYR A 122 14.57 -20.88 -11.38
CA TYR A 122 14.18 -22.26 -11.63
C TYR A 122 13.38 -22.35 -12.94
N GLU A 123 13.33 -23.54 -13.51
CA GLU A 123 12.52 -23.80 -14.70
C GLU A 123 11.11 -24.25 -14.28
N PRO A 124 10.06 -23.45 -14.56
CA PRO A 124 8.70 -23.80 -14.18
C PRO A 124 8.20 -24.97 -15.03
N LEU A 125 7.37 -25.82 -14.42
CA LEU A 125 6.66 -26.88 -15.12
C LEU A 125 5.23 -26.98 -14.58
N PHE A 126 4.27 -26.79 -15.48
CA PHE A 126 2.86 -26.99 -15.19
C PHE A 126 2.13 -27.52 -16.42
N TYR A 127 0.95 -28.08 -16.19
CA TYR A 127 0.12 -28.62 -17.25
C TYR A 127 -1.09 -27.73 -17.47
N GLU A 128 -1.35 -27.38 -18.72
CA GLU A 128 -2.44 -26.48 -19.11
C GLU A 128 -3.35 -27.11 -20.16
N GLY A 129 -4.65 -26.94 -19.97
CA GLY A 129 -5.67 -27.25 -20.95
C GLY A 129 -6.81 -26.24 -20.92
N SER A 130 -7.72 -26.34 -21.88
CA SER A 130 -8.92 -25.50 -21.92
C SER A 130 -10.12 -26.32 -22.36
N VAL A 131 -11.25 -26.10 -21.71
CA VAL A 131 -12.54 -26.75 -22.03
C VAL A 131 -13.60 -25.68 -22.29
N GLY A 132 -14.50 -25.95 -23.23
CA GLY A 132 -15.67 -25.11 -23.41
C GLY A 132 -16.61 -25.31 -22.22
N ALA A 133 -16.84 -24.25 -21.44
CA ALA A 133 -17.82 -24.28 -20.36
C ALA A 133 -19.24 -24.13 -20.93
N THR A 134 -20.22 -24.57 -20.14
CA THR A 134 -21.64 -24.53 -20.50
C THR A 134 -22.10 -23.11 -20.82
N THR A 135 -22.93 -22.98 -21.87
CA THR A 135 -23.59 -21.72 -22.20
C THR A 135 -24.59 -21.37 -21.10
N VAL A 136 -24.56 -20.10 -20.69
CA VAL A 136 -25.54 -19.54 -19.76
C VAL A 136 -26.19 -18.33 -20.43
N THR A 137 -27.51 -18.22 -20.31
CA THR A 137 -28.20 -17.04 -20.82
C THR A 137 -28.01 -15.89 -19.85
N VAL A 138 -27.91 -14.67 -20.38
CA VAL A 138 -27.83 -13.46 -19.56
C VAL A 138 -29.06 -13.32 -18.65
N ALA A 139 -30.24 -13.74 -19.11
CA ALA A 139 -31.46 -13.76 -18.30
C ALA A 139 -31.36 -14.63 -17.03
N ASP A 140 -30.75 -15.82 -17.14
CA ASP A 140 -30.51 -16.69 -15.98
C ASP A 140 -29.60 -15.99 -14.96
N LEU A 141 -28.52 -15.36 -15.44
CA LEU A 141 -27.57 -14.63 -14.59
C LEU A 141 -28.25 -13.47 -13.83
N TYR A 142 -29.11 -12.70 -14.52
CA TYR A 142 -29.88 -11.63 -13.89
C TYR A 142 -30.85 -12.17 -12.83
N THR A 143 -31.55 -13.26 -13.13
CA THR A 143 -32.51 -13.87 -12.21
C THR A 143 -31.83 -14.30 -10.92
N GLU A 144 -30.68 -14.96 -11.01
CA GLU A 144 -29.89 -15.38 -9.84
C GLU A 144 -29.36 -14.18 -9.03
N MET A 145 -28.85 -13.16 -9.73
CA MET A 145 -28.39 -11.93 -9.08
C MET A 145 -29.51 -11.19 -8.33
N GLU A 146 -30.73 -11.16 -8.87
CA GLU A 146 -31.89 -10.50 -8.25
C GLU A 146 -32.40 -11.25 -7.03
N GLN A 147 -32.51 -12.58 -7.12
CA GLN A 147 -33.13 -13.41 -6.08
C GLN A 147 -32.32 -13.44 -4.76
N ASP A 148 -31.07 -12.97 -4.76
CA ASP A 148 -30.15 -13.08 -3.60
C ASP A 148 -29.93 -14.53 -3.16
N VAL A 149 -30.25 -15.49 -4.04
CA VAL A 149 -30.20 -16.92 -3.81
C VAL A 149 -28.78 -17.39 -4.10
N ALA A 150 -28.10 -17.85 -3.05
CA ALA A 150 -26.76 -18.44 -3.02
C ALA A 150 -25.60 -17.54 -3.54
N HIS A 151 -24.46 -17.62 -2.85
CA HIS A 151 -23.22 -16.98 -3.32
C HIS A 151 -22.63 -17.69 -4.54
N ASP A 152 -23.00 -18.96 -4.73
CA ASP A 152 -22.40 -19.91 -5.66
C ASP A 152 -23.51 -20.59 -6.46
N PHE A 153 -23.47 -20.51 -7.79
CA PHE A 153 -24.46 -21.19 -8.63
C PHE A 153 -23.83 -21.83 -9.88
N LYS A 154 -24.49 -22.87 -10.40
CA LYS A 154 -23.96 -23.82 -11.40
C LYS A 154 -22.67 -24.52 -10.97
N MET A 155 -22.80 -25.36 -9.95
CA MET A 155 -21.74 -26.30 -9.57
C MET A 155 -21.33 -27.16 -10.76
N SER A 156 -20.04 -27.20 -11.03
CA SER A 156 -19.42 -28.00 -12.07
C SER A 156 -18.41 -28.95 -11.46
N GLN A 157 -18.19 -30.05 -12.17
CA GLN A 157 -17.24 -31.06 -11.80
C GLN A 157 -16.24 -31.25 -12.94
N VAL A 158 -14.96 -31.28 -12.60
CA VAL A 158 -13.88 -31.65 -13.51
C VAL A 158 -13.23 -32.89 -12.94
N ARG A 159 -13.19 -33.96 -13.73
CA ARG A 159 -12.48 -35.18 -13.39
C ARG A 159 -11.11 -35.13 -14.02
N PHE A 160 -10.07 -35.38 -13.23
CA PHE A 160 -8.70 -35.45 -13.70
C PHE A 160 -8.20 -36.89 -13.59
N SER A 161 -7.42 -37.31 -14.58
CA SER A 161 -6.71 -38.58 -14.62
C SER A 161 -5.24 -38.31 -14.90
N ILE A 162 -4.38 -38.73 -13.99
CA ILE A 162 -2.93 -38.55 -14.07
C ILE A 162 -2.30 -39.93 -14.23
N VAL A 163 -1.58 -40.13 -15.33
CA VAL A 163 -0.87 -41.37 -15.62
C VAL A 163 0.62 -41.13 -15.48
N SER A 164 1.25 -41.85 -14.55
CA SER A 164 2.68 -41.77 -14.25
C SER A 164 3.22 -43.17 -13.98
N ASN A 165 4.27 -43.58 -14.69
CA ASN A 165 4.92 -44.89 -14.52
C ASN A 165 3.94 -46.09 -14.58
N GLY A 166 2.86 -45.98 -15.36
CA GLY A 166 1.82 -47.00 -15.47
C GLY A 166 0.78 -47.00 -14.35
N ALA A 167 0.96 -46.21 -13.29
CA ALA A 167 -0.07 -45.92 -12.30
C ALA A 167 -1.04 -44.87 -12.83
N ASN A 168 -2.33 -44.99 -12.51
CA ASN A 168 -3.36 -44.02 -12.86
C ASN A 168 -4.05 -43.51 -11.59
N SER A 169 -3.91 -42.21 -11.33
CA SER A 169 -4.57 -41.52 -10.24
C SER A 169 -5.73 -40.69 -10.76
N ASN A 170 -6.90 -40.85 -10.14
CA ASN A 170 -8.11 -40.14 -10.54
C ASN A 170 -8.65 -39.29 -9.38
N PHE A 171 -9.07 -38.07 -9.69
CA PHE A 171 -9.73 -37.20 -8.71
C PHE A 171 -10.77 -36.32 -9.38
N THR A 172 -11.65 -35.73 -8.57
CA THR A 172 -12.73 -34.86 -9.06
C THR A 172 -12.73 -33.57 -8.26
N ALA A 173 -12.66 -32.46 -8.96
CA ALA A 173 -12.74 -31.12 -8.41
C ALA A 173 -14.15 -30.58 -8.64
N SER A 174 -14.80 -30.07 -7.59
CA SER A 174 -16.13 -29.46 -7.67
C SER A 174 -16.04 -28.00 -7.31
N PHE A 175 -16.63 -27.13 -8.12
CA PHE A 175 -16.60 -25.68 -7.92
C PHE A 175 -17.78 -24.99 -8.62
N PRO A 176 -18.20 -23.80 -8.18
CA PRO A 176 -19.21 -23.03 -8.90
C PRO A 176 -18.59 -22.38 -10.14
N LEU A 177 -19.30 -22.47 -11.27
CA LEU A 177 -18.89 -21.73 -12.47
C LEU A 177 -19.13 -20.23 -12.34
N TRP A 178 -20.12 -19.85 -11.55
CA TRP A 178 -20.53 -18.47 -11.37
C TRP A 178 -20.70 -18.18 -9.89
N LYS A 179 -20.25 -17.01 -9.46
CA LYS A 179 -20.44 -16.53 -8.10
C LYS A 179 -20.83 -15.06 -8.08
N VAL A 180 -21.54 -14.66 -7.02
CA VAL A 180 -21.94 -13.26 -6.80
C VAL A 180 -21.26 -12.72 -5.55
N GLU A 181 -20.34 -11.78 -5.77
CA GLU A 181 -19.69 -11.06 -4.68
C GLU A 181 -20.48 -9.79 -4.33
N LYS A 182 -20.61 -9.54 -3.02
CA LYS A 182 -21.38 -8.41 -2.48
C LYS A 182 -20.43 -7.40 -1.84
N TYR A 183 -20.46 -6.18 -2.34
CA TYR A 183 -19.65 -5.07 -1.85
C TYR A 183 -20.52 -4.00 -1.18
N PRO A 184 -20.03 -3.36 -0.09
CA PRO A 184 -20.74 -2.28 0.55
C PRO A 184 -20.62 -0.98 -0.27
N GLY A 185 -21.75 -0.30 -0.47
CA GLY A 185 -21.78 1.06 -0.99
C GLY A 185 -21.90 1.19 -2.52
N VAL A 186 -22.41 2.36 -2.93
CA VAL A 186 -22.76 2.65 -4.33
C VAL A 186 -21.54 3.07 -5.17
N GLN A 187 -20.49 3.58 -4.52
CA GLN A 187 -19.32 4.12 -5.23
C GLN A 187 -18.49 3.03 -5.91
N GLU A 188 -18.27 1.88 -5.27
CA GLU A 188 -17.57 0.75 -5.88
C GLU A 188 -18.31 0.23 -7.13
N CYS A 189 -19.64 0.23 -7.08
CA CYS A 189 -20.49 -0.11 -8.22
C CYS A 189 -20.26 0.80 -9.44
N ARG A 190 -20.02 2.10 -9.23
CA ARG A 190 -19.78 3.02 -10.35
C ARG A 190 -18.42 2.80 -11.00
N LEU A 191 -17.43 2.34 -10.24
CA LEU A 191 -16.07 2.11 -10.74
C LEU A 191 -15.96 0.78 -11.51
N ARG A 192 -16.82 -0.19 -11.19
CA ARG A 192 -16.82 -1.52 -11.83
C ARG A 192 -17.94 -1.63 -12.87
N SER A 193 -17.56 -1.92 -14.11
CA SER A 193 -18.46 -2.11 -15.26
C SER A 193 -19.32 -3.38 -15.21
N SER A 194 -19.19 -4.19 -14.16
CA SER A 194 -19.74 -5.56 -14.05
C SER A 194 -20.76 -5.68 -12.91
N THR A 195 -21.50 -4.61 -12.61
CA THR A 195 -22.25 -4.52 -11.34
C THR A 195 -23.74 -4.30 -11.50
N VAL A 196 -24.50 -4.92 -10.60
CA VAL A 196 -25.92 -4.66 -10.41
C VAL A 196 -26.10 -4.11 -9.00
N HIS A 197 -26.68 -2.92 -8.90
CA HIS A 197 -27.00 -2.31 -7.60
C HIS A 197 -28.41 -2.71 -7.19
N SER A 198 -28.52 -3.51 -6.13
CA SER A 198 -29.80 -3.99 -5.60
C SER A 198 -29.78 -4.00 -4.07
N PHE A 199 -30.87 -3.54 -3.45
CA PHE A 199 -31.03 -3.46 -1.99
C PHE A 199 -29.87 -2.74 -1.25
N GLY A 200 -29.31 -1.68 -1.84
CA GLY A 200 -28.22 -0.90 -1.24
C GLY A 200 -26.86 -1.63 -1.21
N LYS A 201 -26.74 -2.77 -1.87
CA LYS A 201 -25.49 -3.52 -2.03
C LYS A 201 -25.09 -3.53 -3.50
N CYS A 202 -23.79 -3.48 -3.72
CA CYS A 202 -23.22 -3.68 -5.02
C CYS A 202 -22.99 -5.18 -5.25
N LYS A 203 -23.59 -5.76 -6.29
CA LYS A 203 -23.38 -7.17 -6.66
C LYS A 203 -22.49 -7.23 -7.89
N VAL A 204 -21.34 -7.88 -7.76
CA VAL A 204 -20.42 -8.15 -8.87
C VAL A 204 -20.61 -9.60 -9.27
N LEU A 205 -20.95 -9.83 -10.54
CA LEU A 205 -21.01 -11.18 -11.09
C LEU A 205 -19.61 -11.60 -11.52
N GLN A 206 -19.19 -12.77 -11.08
CA GLN A 206 -17.90 -13.33 -11.44
C GLN A 206 -18.07 -14.73 -12.03
N ARG A 207 -17.21 -15.04 -13.00
CA ARG A 207 -17.17 -16.36 -13.65
C ARG A 207 -15.84 -17.05 -13.40
N ALA A 208 -15.88 -18.37 -13.26
CA ALA A 208 -14.69 -19.19 -13.17
C ALA A 208 -13.90 -19.04 -14.47
N ARG A 209 -12.65 -18.57 -14.35
CA ARG A 209 -11.73 -18.36 -15.47
C ARG A 209 -10.73 -19.51 -15.55
N THR A 210 -10.13 -19.83 -14.40
CA THR A 210 -9.10 -20.86 -14.31
C THR A 210 -9.36 -21.76 -13.11
N VAL A 211 -9.34 -23.08 -13.31
CA VAL A 211 -9.26 -24.07 -12.23
C VAL A 211 -7.83 -24.50 -12.08
N CYS A 212 -7.34 -24.51 -10.85
CA CYS A 212 -5.94 -24.70 -10.55
C CYS A 212 -5.79 -25.73 -9.43
N ILE A 213 -5.12 -26.84 -9.74
CA ILE A 213 -4.95 -27.95 -8.82
C ILE A 213 -3.47 -28.20 -8.55
N THR A 214 -3.15 -28.38 -7.27
CA THR A 214 -1.85 -28.84 -6.82
C THR A 214 -1.86 -30.35 -6.61
N VAL A 215 -0.82 -31.02 -7.08
CA VAL A 215 -0.62 -32.46 -6.92
C VAL A 215 0.73 -32.74 -6.28
N GLN A 216 0.83 -33.82 -5.53
CA GLN A 216 2.06 -34.28 -4.89
C GLN A 216 2.33 -35.73 -5.29
N SER A 217 3.60 -36.09 -5.43
CA SER A 217 4.01 -37.49 -5.58
C SER A 217 3.91 -38.20 -4.23
N ASN A 218 3.36 -39.41 -4.20
CA ASN A 218 3.43 -40.28 -3.04
C ASN A 218 4.68 -41.20 -3.09
N ASP A 219 4.91 -41.96 -2.02
CA ASP A 219 6.05 -42.89 -1.91
C ASP A 219 6.08 -43.98 -3.01
N GLU A 220 4.94 -44.23 -3.66
CA GLU A 220 4.79 -45.20 -4.74
C GLU A 220 5.08 -44.61 -6.13
N GLY A 221 5.41 -43.31 -6.21
CA GLY A 221 5.68 -42.59 -7.46
C GLY A 221 4.42 -42.23 -8.27
N SER A 222 3.24 -42.38 -7.68
CA SER A 222 1.97 -41.90 -8.24
C SER A 222 1.68 -40.47 -7.75
N TRP A 223 0.94 -39.71 -8.55
CA TRP A 223 0.60 -38.33 -8.23
C TRP A 223 -0.82 -38.24 -7.69
N GLU A 224 -1.01 -37.63 -6.54
CA GLU A 224 -2.32 -37.42 -5.92
C GLU A 224 -2.58 -35.93 -5.68
N VAL A 225 -3.84 -35.55 -5.48
CA VAL A 225 -4.18 -34.16 -5.12
C VAL A 225 -3.58 -33.85 -3.76
N ASP A 226 -2.81 -32.77 -3.70
CA ASP A 226 -2.34 -32.26 -2.43
C ASP A 226 -3.49 -31.53 -1.71
N ARG A 227 -4.06 -32.19 -0.71
CA ARG A 227 -5.13 -31.64 0.14
C ARG A 227 -4.60 -30.76 1.27
N ARG A 228 -3.29 -30.78 1.52
CA ARG A 228 -2.63 -30.03 2.59
C ARG A 228 -2.09 -28.70 2.09
N ALA A 229 -1.87 -28.55 0.79
CA ALA A 229 -1.60 -27.28 0.15
C ALA A 229 -2.74 -26.31 0.48
N ASN A 230 -2.54 -25.52 1.55
CA ASN A 230 -3.36 -24.37 1.87
C ASN A 230 -3.19 -23.25 0.81
N GLY A 231 -2.26 -23.42 -0.14
CA GLY A 231 -1.98 -22.51 -1.23
C GLY A 231 -2.78 -22.83 -2.48
N SER A 232 -3.49 -21.84 -3.00
CA SER A 232 -3.89 -21.84 -4.40
C SER A 232 -2.65 -21.81 -5.28
N CYS A 233 -2.68 -22.49 -6.43
CA CYS A 233 -1.63 -22.32 -7.44
C CYS A 233 -1.75 -20.98 -8.21
N TRP A 234 -2.45 -20.01 -7.62
CA TRP A 234 -2.57 -18.63 -8.05
C TRP A 234 -2.34 -17.67 -6.88
N GLN A 235 -1.61 -16.61 -7.15
CA GLN A 235 -1.72 -15.35 -6.43
C GLN A 235 -2.31 -14.29 -7.36
N GLY A 236 -3.26 -13.50 -6.86
CA GLY A 236 -3.70 -12.28 -7.56
C GLY A 236 -5.20 -12.02 -7.57
N SER A 237 -6.05 -12.98 -7.19
CA SER A 237 -7.47 -12.68 -7.06
C SER A 237 -7.69 -11.89 -5.77
N HIS A 238 -8.40 -10.75 -5.85
CA HIS A 238 -8.87 -9.98 -4.67
C HIS A 238 -9.73 -10.80 -3.69
N SER A 239 -10.02 -12.05 -4.05
CA SER A 239 -10.52 -13.10 -3.18
C SER A 239 -9.44 -13.54 -2.18
N HIS A 240 -9.54 -13.03 -0.95
CA HIS A 240 -8.72 -13.43 0.22
C HIS A 240 -8.79 -14.93 0.61
N THR A 241 -9.47 -15.77 -0.17
CA THR A 241 -9.49 -17.21 0.03
C THR A 241 -8.57 -17.87 -1.01
N PRO A 242 -7.48 -18.54 -0.58
CA PRO A 242 -6.76 -19.47 -1.43
C PRO A 242 -7.80 -20.45 -1.98
N GLY A 243 -7.95 -20.45 -3.31
CA GLY A 243 -9.00 -21.18 -3.99
C GLY A 243 -8.46 -22.04 -5.11
N LEU A 244 -9.08 -23.20 -5.25
CA LEU A 244 -9.04 -24.06 -6.43
C LEU A 244 -9.39 -23.31 -7.74
N VAL A 245 -10.08 -22.17 -7.66
CA VAL A 245 -10.65 -21.48 -8.82
C VAL A 245 -10.36 -19.98 -8.77
N ASP A 246 -9.78 -19.48 -9.86
CA ASP A 246 -9.69 -18.06 -10.16
C ASP A 246 -10.95 -17.59 -10.89
N TYR A 247 -11.48 -16.46 -10.44
CA TYR A 247 -12.68 -15.86 -11.00
C TYR A 247 -12.37 -14.49 -11.59
N GLU A 248 -13.00 -14.18 -12.71
CA GLU A 248 -12.94 -12.85 -13.31
C GLU A 248 -14.31 -12.16 -13.28
N ASP A 249 -14.28 -10.83 -13.10
CA ASP A 249 -15.47 -9.99 -13.16
C ASP A 249 -16.12 -10.08 -14.54
N TYR A 250 -17.33 -10.62 -14.60
CA TYR A 250 -18.09 -10.74 -15.84
C TYR A 250 -18.88 -9.46 -16.13
N ARG A 251 -18.54 -8.80 -17.22
CA ARG A 251 -19.23 -7.57 -17.66
C ARG A 251 -20.55 -7.93 -18.33
N LEU A 252 -21.65 -7.69 -17.63
CA LEU A 252 -22.98 -7.68 -18.24
C LEU A 252 -23.05 -6.51 -19.23
N GLY A 253 -22.99 -6.82 -20.53
CA GLY A 253 -23.18 -5.82 -21.57
C GLY A 253 -24.55 -5.15 -21.44
N HIS A 254 -24.68 -3.90 -21.90
CA HIS A 254 -25.96 -3.17 -21.88
C HIS A 254 -27.05 -3.73 -22.82
N ARG A 255 -26.86 -4.91 -23.44
CA ARG A 255 -27.73 -5.38 -24.53
C ARG A 255 -28.03 -6.89 -24.47
N VAL A 256 -29.30 -7.17 -24.79
CA VAL A 256 -30.01 -8.43 -25.11
C VAL A 256 -29.94 -9.56 -24.09
N ALA A 257 -31.08 -9.83 -23.44
CA ALA A 257 -31.31 -10.92 -22.48
C ALA A 257 -31.11 -12.34 -23.05
N GLU A 258 -30.91 -12.48 -24.36
CA GLU A 258 -30.81 -13.75 -25.08
C GLU A 258 -29.38 -14.07 -25.58
N GLU A 259 -28.37 -13.25 -25.26
CA GLU A 259 -26.99 -13.57 -25.65
C GLU A 259 -26.49 -14.78 -24.84
N GLU A 260 -26.08 -15.84 -25.55
CA GLU A 260 -25.43 -16.99 -24.95
C GLU A 260 -23.99 -16.63 -24.59
N VAL A 261 -23.68 -16.69 -23.30
CA VAL A 261 -22.32 -16.47 -22.82
C VAL A 261 -21.58 -17.78 -22.90
N SER A 262 -20.74 -17.94 -23.93
CA SER A 262 -19.73 -19.00 -23.96
C SER A 262 -18.54 -18.57 -23.12
N SER A 263 -18.09 -19.45 -22.23
CA SER A 263 -16.86 -19.26 -21.48
C SER A 263 -15.90 -20.41 -21.77
N THR A 264 -14.63 -20.09 -21.85
CA THR A 264 -13.56 -21.09 -21.90
C THR A 264 -13.00 -21.20 -20.50
N LEU A 265 -12.99 -22.40 -19.95
CA LEU A 265 -12.42 -22.67 -18.64
C LEU A 265 -11.00 -23.19 -18.83
N LYS A 266 -10.01 -22.45 -18.31
CA LYS A 266 -8.62 -22.89 -18.29
C LYS A 266 -8.43 -23.88 -17.14
N LEU A 267 -7.77 -25.00 -17.40
CA LEU A 267 -7.41 -26.01 -16.42
C LEU A 267 -5.89 -25.98 -16.24
N LEU A 268 -5.44 -25.84 -15.00
CA LEU A 268 -4.04 -25.77 -14.63
C LEU A 268 -3.74 -26.83 -13.57
N ILE A 269 -2.68 -27.62 -13.78
CA ILE A 269 -2.15 -28.53 -12.76
C ILE A 269 -0.69 -28.19 -12.50
N ARG A 270 -0.35 -28.05 -11.22
CA ARG A 270 1.02 -27.82 -10.73
C ARG A 270 1.39 -28.85 -9.69
N SER A 271 2.69 -29.10 -9.54
CA SER A 271 3.17 -29.79 -8.34
C SER A 271 3.01 -28.88 -7.12
N SER A 272 2.68 -29.44 -5.96
CA SER A 272 2.73 -28.70 -4.70
C SER A 272 4.17 -28.30 -4.32
N ASN A 273 5.17 -29.02 -4.82
CA ASN A 273 6.58 -28.71 -4.65
C ASN A 273 7.15 -27.79 -5.75
N ASP A 274 6.29 -27.19 -6.60
CA ASP A 274 6.71 -26.12 -7.52
C ASP A 274 7.19 -24.91 -6.69
N PRO A 275 8.41 -24.39 -6.91
CA PRO A 275 8.93 -23.23 -6.19
C PRO A 275 8.01 -22.01 -6.24
N TYR A 276 7.18 -21.83 -7.28
CA TYR A 276 6.14 -20.80 -7.29
C TYR A 276 5.15 -20.96 -6.13
N VAL A 277 4.66 -22.18 -5.91
CA VAL A 277 3.67 -22.49 -4.88
C VAL A 277 4.31 -22.34 -3.50
N GLN A 278 5.56 -22.78 -3.34
CA GLN A 278 6.30 -22.64 -2.08
C GLN A 278 6.60 -21.18 -1.75
N ALA A 279 7.07 -20.39 -2.73
CA ALA A 279 7.22 -18.95 -2.58
C ALA A 279 5.91 -18.29 -2.16
N ALA A 280 4.78 -18.70 -2.75
CA ALA A 280 3.49 -18.18 -2.38
C ALA A 280 3.09 -18.51 -0.94
N ASN A 281 3.39 -19.71 -0.47
CA ASN A 281 3.13 -20.13 0.91
C ASN A 281 4.03 -19.39 1.92
N LEU A 282 5.33 -19.31 1.65
CA LEU A 282 6.32 -18.62 2.50
C LEU A 282 6.02 -17.11 2.65
N THR A 283 5.41 -16.51 1.62
CA THR A 283 5.10 -15.08 1.55
C THR A 283 3.62 -14.75 1.78
N ASN A 284 2.81 -15.73 2.21
CA ASN A 284 1.37 -15.58 2.43
C ASN A 284 0.62 -14.94 1.26
N GLY A 285 0.93 -15.32 0.02
CA GLY A 285 0.20 -14.77 -1.12
C GLY A 285 0.75 -13.44 -1.66
N THR A 286 1.84 -12.90 -1.11
CA THR A 286 2.38 -11.60 -1.56
C THR A 286 3.51 -11.72 -2.59
N MET A 287 4.10 -12.90 -2.73
CA MET A 287 5.43 -13.14 -3.31
C MET A 287 6.56 -12.33 -2.66
N TYR A 288 6.29 -11.52 -1.64
CA TYR A 288 7.30 -10.66 -1.06
C TYR A 288 8.01 -11.37 0.10
N PHE A 289 9.26 -11.77 -0.11
CA PHE A 289 10.10 -12.43 0.92
C PHE A 289 10.53 -11.50 2.06
N GLY A 290 10.24 -10.20 1.94
CA GLY A 290 10.65 -9.18 2.89
C GLY A 290 11.72 -8.26 2.31
N THR A 291 11.90 -7.11 2.96
CA THR A 291 13.02 -6.20 2.64
C THR A 291 14.32 -6.83 3.10
N THR A 292 15.39 -6.65 2.33
CA THR A 292 16.72 -7.04 2.79
C THR A 292 17.13 -6.20 4.01
N SER A 293 18.04 -6.71 4.84
CA SER A 293 18.60 -5.93 5.96
C SER A 293 19.27 -4.64 5.44
N GLU A 294 19.88 -4.70 4.25
CA GLU A 294 20.49 -3.56 3.58
C GLU A 294 19.44 -2.52 3.15
N GLU A 295 18.36 -2.93 2.51
CA GLU A 295 17.25 -2.04 2.10
C GLU A 295 16.64 -1.32 3.31
N ARG A 296 16.31 -2.05 4.38
CA ARG A 296 15.81 -1.42 5.61
C ARG A 296 16.81 -0.46 6.24
N SER A 297 18.09 -0.80 6.18
CA SER A 297 19.15 0.06 6.70
C SER A 297 19.26 1.34 5.88
N VAL A 298 19.15 1.25 4.55
CA VAL A 298 19.14 2.40 3.65
C VAL A 298 17.89 3.27 3.89
N GLU A 299 16.70 2.69 3.98
CA GLU A 299 15.46 3.42 4.30
C GLU A 299 15.56 4.14 5.65
N GLY A 300 16.05 3.44 6.67
CA GLY A 300 16.26 4.02 8.01
C GLY A 300 17.29 5.15 8.01
N LEU A 301 18.41 4.97 7.30
CA LEU A 301 19.46 5.98 7.17
C LEU A 301 18.94 7.23 6.42
N VAL A 302 18.20 7.04 5.33
CA VAL A 302 17.60 8.15 4.55
C VAL A 302 16.63 8.94 5.42
N LEU A 303 15.77 8.27 6.19
CA LEU A 303 14.85 8.95 7.13
C LEU A 303 15.62 9.76 8.18
N VAL A 304 16.67 9.20 8.79
CA VAL A 304 17.50 9.93 9.76
C VAL A 304 18.14 11.17 9.13
N ILE A 305 18.76 11.03 7.94
CA ILE A 305 19.42 12.15 7.26
C ILE A 305 18.43 13.26 6.92
N VAL A 306 17.28 12.91 6.33
CA VAL A 306 16.24 13.88 5.95
C VAL A 306 15.67 14.56 7.19
N SER A 307 15.38 13.81 8.27
CA SER A 307 14.91 14.38 9.53
C SER A 307 15.93 15.33 10.16
N CYS A 308 17.22 14.98 10.18
CA CYS A 308 18.27 15.88 10.66
C CYS A 308 18.40 17.13 9.78
N ALA A 309 18.39 16.97 8.46
CA ALA A 309 18.50 18.08 7.51
C ALA A 309 17.32 19.06 7.61
N LEU A 310 16.11 18.57 7.89
CA LEU A 310 14.92 19.41 8.12
C LEU A 310 14.88 20.03 9.52
N THR A 311 15.46 19.36 10.53
CA THR A 311 15.52 19.88 11.90
C THR A 311 16.42 21.11 11.99
N LEU A 312 17.54 21.14 11.25
CA LEU A 312 18.49 22.27 11.31
C LEU A 312 17.85 23.62 10.92
N PRO A 313 17.19 23.78 9.76
CA PRO A 313 16.47 25.02 9.42
C PRO A 313 15.37 25.37 10.43
N ALA A 314 14.64 24.36 10.92
CA ALA A 314 13.58 24.58 11.90
C ALA A 314 14.13 25.12 13.23
N LEU A 315 15.28 24.61 13.68
CA LEU A 315 15.98 25.10 14.86
C LEU A 315 16.57 26.50 14.64
N CYS A 316 17.18 26.77 13.49
CA CYS A 316 17.68 28.11 13.15
C CYS A 316 16.55 29.14 13.14
N PHE A 317 15.41 28.79 12.52
CA PHE A 317 14.24 29.66 12.49
C PHE A 317 13.64 29.88 13.89
N PHE A 318 13.54 28.81 14.69
CA PHE A 318 13.06 28.90 16.07
C PHE A 318 13.98 29.76 16.93
N TRP A 319 15.31 29.60 16.77
CA TRP A 319 16.31 30.42 17.44
C TRP A 319 16.17 31.91 17.08
N ASP A 320 16.07 32.23 15.79
CA ASP A 320 15.90 33.59 15.30
C ASP A 320 14.60 34.22 15.82
N THR A 321 13.50 33.47 15.79
CA THR A 321 12.19 33.95 16.26
C THR A 321 12.16 34.15 17.78
N TYR A 322 12.84 33.30 18.55
CA TYR A 322 12.79 33.32 20.01
C TYR A 322 13.83 34.28 20.63
N TYR A 323 15.05 34.33 20.08
CA TYR A 323 16.15 35.13 20.61
C TYR A 323 16.43 36.42 19.83
N GLY A 324 15.93 36.54 18.59
CA GLY A 324 16.14 37.74 17.76
C GLY A 324 15.47 38.99 18.33
N GLU A 325 14.25 38.89 18.86
CA GLU A 325 13.49 40.04 19.41
C GLU A 325 14.18 40.70 20.61
N ASP A 326 14.81 39.93 21.50
CA ASP A 326 15.49 40.51 22.69
C ASP A 326 16.79 41.23 22.30
N SER A 327 17.50 40.73 21.29
CA SER A 327 18.69 41.43 20.77
C SER A 327 18.35 42.75 20.09
N ASP A 328 17.16 42.84 19.48
CA ASP A 328 16.68 44.05 18.85
C ASP A 328 16.20 45.11 19.86
N ILE A 329 15.59 44.68 20.97
CA ILE A 329 15.16 45.59 22.04
C ILE A 329 16.37 46.19 22.76
N ASP A 330 17.44 45.42 23.00
CA ASP A 330 18.61 45.92 23.72
C ASP A 330 19.44 46.93 22.90
N TRP A 331 19.53 46.79 21.55
CA TRP A 331 20.16 47.85 20.74
C TRP A 331 19.26 49.09 20.61
N MET A 332 17.94 48.93 20.52
CA MET A 332 17.03 50.08 20.47
C MET A 332 17.03 50.86 21.79
N VAL A 333 16.92 50.16 22.93
CA VAL A 333 17.04 50.76 24.27
C VAL A 333 18.43 51.38 24.45
N GLY A 334 19.49 50.73 23.99
CA GLY A 334 20.85 51.29 24.00
C GLY A 334 21.05 52.50 23.09
N SER A 335 20.29 52.63 22.00
CA SER A 335 20.36 53.77 21.07
C SER A 335 19.54 54.97 21.58
N GLU A 336 18.36 54.73 22.16
CA GLU A 336 17.55 55.77 22.78
C GLU A 336 18.12 56.21 24.13
N ALA A 337 18.65 55.31 24.94
CA ALA A 337 19.38 55.67 26.16
C ALA A 337 20.63 56.51 25.85
N ARG A 338 21.29 56.28 24.70
CA ARG A 338 22.37 57.15 24.22
C ARG A 338 21.87 58.53 23.79
N LYS A 339 20.67 58.63 23.17
CA LYS A 339 20.06 59.94 22.88
C LYS A 339 19.65 60.69 24.15
N TYR A 340 19.02 60.02 25.12
CA TYR A 340 18.64 60.64 26.40
C TYR A 340 19.86 61.03 27.25
N LYS A 341 20.94 60.24 27.24
CA LYS A 341 22.18 60.61 27.93
C LYS A 341 22.82 61.87 27.32
N LYS A 342 22.78 62.01 25.98
CA LYS A 342 23.27 63.22 25.30
C LYS A 342 22.45 64.47 25.64
N PHE A 343 21.12 64.35 25.67
CA PHE A 343 20.25 65.47 26.10
C PHE A 343 20.49 65.88 27.57
N ARG A 344 20.75 64.92 28.47
CA ARG A 344 20.99 65.20 29.89
C ARG A 344 22.35 65.84 30.18
N GLU A 345 23.33 65.61 29.32
CA GLU A 345 24.64 66.28 29.41
C GLU A 345 24.57 67.72 28.87
N GLU A 346 23.74 68.00 27.85
CA GLU A 346 23.47 69.36 27.35
C GLU A 346 22.58 70.18 28.31
N GLU A 347 21.71 69.55 29.11
CA GLU A 347 20.86 70.25 30.08
C GLU A 347 21.58 70.64 31.39
N LYS A 348 22.86 70.26 31.57
CA LYS A 348 23.67 70.67 32.73
C LYS A 348 24.40 72.01 32.56
N GLU A 349 24.22 72.70 31.44
CA GLU A 349 24.82 74.02 31.19
C GLU A 349 24.03 75.29 31.61
N PRO A 350 22.84 75.29 32.25
CA PRO A 350 22.24 76.55 32.70
C PRO A 350 22.69 77.01 34.10
N GLU A 351 23.27 76.15 34.95
CA GLU A 351 23.66 76.54 36.32
C GLU A 351 24.96 77.37 36.39
N SER A 352 25.87 77.27 35.42
CA SER A 352 27.06 78.13 35.37
C SER A 352 26.72 79.53 34.86
N VAL A 353 25.82 79.65 33.89
CA VAL A 353 25.39 80.94 33.31
C VAL A 353 24.58 81.76 34.31
N MET A 354 23.77 81.11 35.17
CA MET A 354 22.96 81.81 36.17
C MET A 354 23.77 82.36 37.35
N LYS A 355 24.96 81.80 37.64
CA LYS A 355 25.87 82.35 38.66
C LYS A 355 26.66 83.57 38.19
N GLU A 356 26.85 83.74 36.89
CA GLU A 356 27.54 84.91 36.33
C GLU A 356 26.62 86.15 36.29
N ILE A 357 25.34 85.96 35.95
CA ILE A 357 24.33 87.04 35.94
C ILE A 357 24.05 87.61 37.35
N VAL A 358 24.06 86.77 38.39
CA VAL A 358 23.87 87.24 39.78
C VAL A 358 25.08 88.04 40.28
N ARG A 359 26.29 87.75 39.79
CA ARG A 359 27.52 88.46 40.17
C ARG A 359 27.60 89.87 39.58
N ASP A 360 27.10 90.05 38.37
CA ASP A 360 27.03 91.38 37.73
C ASP A 360 25.96 92.29 38.36
N PHE A 361 24.89 91.72 38.91
CA PHE A 361 23.85 92.51 39.61
C PHE A 361 24.33 93.06 40.97
N GLU A 362 25.28 92.41 41.65
CA GLU A 362 25.85 92.92 42.91
C GLU A 362 26.89 94.03 42.69
N MET A 363 27.52 94.14 41.51
CA MET A 363 28.54 95.16 41.22
C MET A 363 27.99 96.54 40.79
N HIS A 364 26.67 96.69 40.63
CA HIS A 364 26.05 97.97 40.25
C HIS A 364 25.16 98.60 41.35
N SER A 365 25.24 98.11 42.59
CA SER A 365 24.50 98.67 43.73
C SER A 365 25.37 99.32 44.83
N LEU A 366 26.63 99.66 44.52
CA LEU A 366 27.52 100.43 45.40
C LEU A 366 27.84 101.83 44.86
#